data_AF-A0A661VIQ3-F1
#
_entry.id   AF-A0A661VIQ3-F1
#
_cell.length_a   1.000
_cell.length_b   1.000
_cell.length_c   1.000
_cell.angle_alpha   90.00
_cell.angle_beta   90.00
_cell.angle_gamma   90.00
#
_symmetry.space_group_name_H-M   'P 1'
#
loop_
_entity.id
_entity.type
_entity.pdbx_description
1 polymer ?
#
loop_
_entity_poly.entity_id
_entity_poly.type
_entity_poly.pdbx_seq_one_letter_code
_entity_poly.pdbx_strand_id
1 'polypeptide(L)' 'MSDRAFEWSMIGLTLVVIVWMVCSILFLHLPIAWAIISGFVIEVGVGVYLLYRWGRSYLERTR' A
#
# COMPACT_ATOMS: atom_id res chain seq x y z
N MET A 1 9.53 7.05 12.05
CA MET A 1 9.30 5.64 11.64
C MET A 1 10.64 4.97 11.40
N SER A 2 10.94 3.85 12.04
CA SER A 2 12.20 3.11 11.73
C SER A 2 12.10 2.45 10.35
N ASP A 3 13.24 2.17 9.73
CA ASP A 3 13.29 1.59 8.38
C ASP A 3 12.62 0.22 8.34
N ARG A 4 12.84 -0.60 9.38
CA ARG A 4 12.13 -1.88 9.57
C ARG A 4 10.62 -1.70 9.62
N ALA A 5 10.11 -0.69 10.32
CA ALA A 5 8.67 -0.45 10.37
C ALA A 5 8.12 -0.06 8.99
N PHE A 6 8.86 0.73 8.21
CA PHE A 6 8.48 1.13 6.86
C PHE A 6 8.42 -0.09 5.93
N GLU A 7 9.45 -0.93 5.95
CA GLU A 7 9.51 -2.18 5.17
C GLU A 7 8.31 -3.09 5.48
N TRP A 8 8.04 -3.36 6.75
CA TRP A 8 6.87 -4.15 7.17
C TRP A 8 5.54 -3.53 6.75
N SER A 9 5.44 -2.20 6.74
CA SER A 9 4.22 -1.50 6.30
C SER A 9 4.01 -1.64 4.80
N MET A 10 5.08 -1.58 3.99
CA MET A 10 5.01 -1.82 2.54
C MET A 10 4.61 -3.26 2.23
N ILE A 11 5.24 -4.25 2.87
CA ILE A 11 4.87 -5.66 2.71
C ILE A 11 3.41 -5.89 3.10
N GLY A 12 2.99 -5.32 4.24
CA GLY A 12 1.62 -5.41 4.71
C GLY A 12 0.62 -4.77 3.74
N LEU A 13 0.96 -3.61 3.18
CA LEU A 13 0.14 -2.92 2.18
C LEU A 13 -0.04 -3.78 0.93
N THR A 14 1.05 -4.30 0.37
CA THR A 14 0.99 -5.16 -0.83
C THR A 14 0.15 -6.41 -0.58
N LEU A 15 0.29 -7.05 0.58
CA LEU A 15 -0.54 -8.20 0.96
C LEU A 15 -2.03 -7.84 1.04
N VAL A 16 -2.36 -6.71 1.66
CA VAL A 16 -3.75 -6.22 1.75
C VAL A 16 -4.32 -5.94 0.36
N VAL A 17 -3.54 -5.34 -0.55
CA VAL A 17 -3.97 -5.07 -1.93
C VAL A 17 -4.19 -6.36 -2.72
N ILE A 18 -3.35 -7.37 -2.55
CA ILE A 18 -3.56 -8.69 -3.16
C ILE A 18 -4.87 -9.32 -2.64
N VAL A 19 -5.07 -9.33 -1.33
CA VAL A 19 -6.31 -9.85 -0.72
C VAL A 19 -7.53 -9.08 -1.22
N TRP A 20 -7.44 -7.75 -1.31
CA TRP A 20 -8.50 -6.91 -1.87
C TRP A 20 -8.85 -7.31 -3.30
N MET A 21 -7.85 -7.50 -4.17
CA MET A 21 -8.09 -7.90 -5.57
C MET A 21 -8.78 -9.26 -5.66
N VAL A 22 -8.33 -10.24 -4.88
CA VAL A 22 -8.94 -11.58 -4.84
C VAL A 22 -10.38 -11.49 -4.33
N CYS A 23 -10.62 -10.81 -3.21
CA CYS A 23 -11.97 -10.65 -2.66
C CYS A 23 -12.90 -9.87 -3.59
N SER A 24 -12.39 -8.86 -4.29
CA SER A 24 -13.15 -8.05 -5.24
C SER A 24 -13.66 -8.87 -6.42
N ILE A 25 -12.84 -9.78 -6.92
CA ILE A 25 -13.20 -10.67 -8.02
C ILE A 25 -14.21 -11.72 -7.54
N LEU A 26 -13.97 -12.34 -6.38
CA LEU A 26 -14.77 -13.46 -5.89
C LEU A 26 -16.13 -13.05 -5.30
N PHE A 27 -16.18 -11.99 -4.50
CA PHE A 27 -17.35 -11.64 -3.69
C PHE A 27 -18.09 -10.39 -4.18
N LEU A 28 -17.37 -9.44 -4.79
CA LEU A 28 -17.97 -8.19 -5.29
C LEU A 28 -18.30 -8.25 -6.79
N HIS A 29 -17.93 -9.34 -7.46
CA HIS A 29 -18.11 -9.54 -8.91
C HIS A 29 -17.61 -8.37 -9.76
N LEU A 30 -16.59 -7.66 -9.27
CA LEU A 30 -15.96 -6.59 -10.04
C LEU A 30 -15.29 -7.18 -11.28
N PRO A 31 -15.41 -6.52 -12.44
CA PRO A 31 -14.61 -6.90 -13.61
C PRO A 31 -13.13 -6.93 -13.23
N ILE A 32 -12.40 -7.94 -13.70
CA ILE A 32 -10.98 -8.17 -13.33
C ILE A 32 -10.15 -6.89 -13.54
N ALA A 33 -10.38 -6.17 -14.64
CA ALA A 33 -9.72 -4.90 -14.93
C ALA A 33 -9.93 -3.85 -13.83
N TRP A 34 -11.16 -3.72 -13.31
CA TRP A 34 -11.48 -2.78 -12.24
C TRP A 34 -10.89 -3.20 -10.89
N ALA A 35 -10.87 -4.49 -10.58
CA ALA A 35 -10.21 -5.00 -9.38
C ALA A 35 -8.71 -4.64 -9.38
N ILE A 36 -8.03 -4.85 -10.51
CA ILE A 36 -6.60 -4.52 -10.68
C ILE A 36 -6.36 -3.01 -10.59
N ILE A 37 -7.15 -2.20 -11.31
CA ILE A 37 -7.00 -0.73 -11.29
C ILE A 37 -7.19 -0.19 -9.86
N SER A 38 -8.24 -0.62 -9.16
CA SER A 38 -8.49 -0.18 -7.78
C SER A 38 -7.38 -0.59 -6.83
N GLY A 39 -6.89 -1.83 -6.93
CA GLY A 39 -5.76 -2.31 -6.14
C GLY A 39 -4.50 -1.48 -6.39
N PHE A 40 -4.19 -1.20 -7.65
CA PHE A 40 -3.04 -0.36 -8.02
C PHE A 40 -3.15 1.06 -7.47
N VAL A 41 -4.33 1.68 -7.56
CA VAL A 41 -4.58 3.02 -6.99
C VAL A 41 -4.38 3.02 -5.48
N ILE A 42 -4.83 1.99 -4.77
CA ILE A 42 -4.63 1.84 -3.32
C ILE A 42 -3.14 1.68 -2.99
N GLU A 43 -2.43 0.78 -3.68
CA GLU A 43 -1.00 0.52 -3.46
C GLU A 43 -0.17 1.80 -3.63
N VAL A 44 -0.38 2.51 -4.75
CA VAL A 44 0.37 3.74 -5.04
C VAL A 44 -0.01 4.84 -4.06
N GLY A 45 -1.31 5.06 -3.82
CA GLY A 45 -1.78 6.13 -2.94
C GLY A 45 -1.26 5.97 -1.50
N VAL A 46 -1.46 4.79 -0.92
CA VAL A 46 -1.02 4.50 0.46
C VAL A 46 0.50 4.37 0.52
N GLY A 47 1.15 3.76 -0.47
CA GLY A 47 2.61 3.62 -0.54
C GLY A 47 3.32 4.96 -0.60
N VAL A 48 2.84 5.91 -1.42
CA VAL A 48 3.35 7.28 -1.49
C VAL A 48 3.17 7.99 -0.15
N TYR A 49 2.02 7.83 0.51
CA TYR A 49 1.80 8.41 1.83
C TYR A 49 2.76 7.85 2.89
N LEU A 50 3.01 6.53 2.89
CA LEU A 50 3.98 5.89 3.78
C LEU A 50 5.42 6.40 3.51
N LEU A 51 5.81 6.52 2.24
CA LEU A 51 7.10 7.09 1.85
C LEU A 51 7.26 8.53 2.34
N TYR A 52 6.24 9.37 2.15
CA TYR A 52 6.24 10.75 2.62
C TYR A 52 6.45 10.81 4.15
N ARG A 53 5.70 10.00 4.90
CA ARG A 53 5.80 9.96 6.36
C ARG A 53 7.15 9.45 6.85
N TRP A 54 7.70 8.41 6.19
CA TRP A 54 9.02 7.89 6.51
C TRP A 54 10.10 8.93 6.22
N GLY A 55 10.08 9.55 5.04
CA GLY A 55 11.05 10.57 4.62
C GLY A 55 11.07 11.79 5.56
N ARG A 56 9.90 12.27 5.97
CA ARG A 56 9.78 13.33 6.99
C ARG A 56 10.46 12.94 8.31
N SER A 57 10.18 11.73 8.79
CA SER A 57 10.78 11.25 10.04
C SER A 57 12.28 10.98 9.92
N TYR A 58 12.77 10.62 8.75
CA TYR A 58 14.20 10.45 8.48
C TYR A 58 14.95 11.79 8.55
N LEU A 59 14.40 12.82 7.90
CA LEU A 59 14.95 14.19 7.94
C LEU A 59 14.97 14.76 9.36
N GLU A 60 13.94 14.49 10.17
CA GLU A 60 13.89 14.92 11.58
C GLU A 60 14.96 14.26 12.46
N ARG A 61 15.48 13.10 12.10
CA ARG A 61 16.55 12.41 12.85
C ARG A 61 17.95 12.80 12.42
N THR A 62 18.09 13.24 11.18
CA THR A 62 19.38 13.59 10.56
C THR A 62 19.67 15.09 10.60
N ARG A 63 18.72 15.90 11.08
CA ARG A 63 18.86 17.33 11.33
C ARG A 63 19.26 17.60 12.77
#